data_AF-A0A924LY01-F1
#
_entry.id   AF-A0A924LY01-F1
#
_cell.length_a   1.000
_cell.length_b   1.000
_cell.length_c   1.000
_cell.angle_alpha   90.00
_cell.angle_beta   90.00
_cell.angle_gamma   90.00
#
_symmetry.space_group_name_H-M   'P 1'
#
loop_
_entity.id
_entity.type
_entity.pdbx_description
1 polymer ?
#
loop_
_entity_poly.entity_id
_entity_poly.type
_entity_poly.pdbx_seq_one_letter_code
_entity_poly.pdbx_strand_id
1 'polypeptide(L)' 'MSTSHKPARTSTVGAVLRAARERFLSAGIETAGIDAELLVAHATGLTRVQLRTRDHDELAPDTLAAVEALTVRREA' A
#
# COMPACT_ATOMS: atom_id res chain seq x y z
N MET A 1 -1.50 -33.26 -11.89
CA MET A 1 -0.86 -31.94 -11.88
C MET A 1 -1.87 -30.95 -11.29
N SER A 2 -1.81 -30.72 -9.98
CA SER A 2 -2.74 -29.80 -9.29
C SER A 2 -2.06 -28.44 -9.19
N THR A 3 -2.34 -27.55 -10.13
CA THR A 3 -1.99 -26.13 -9.98
C THR A 3 -2.92 -25.53 -8.93
N SER A 4 -2.46 -25.53 -7.68
CA SER A 4 -3.12 -24.82 -6.59
C SER A 4 -3.03 -23.32 -6.89
N HIS A 5 -4.07 -22.76 -7.52
CA HIS A 5 -4.21 -21.31 -7.71
C HIS A 5 -4.52 -20.70 -6.34
N LYS A 6 -3.48 -20.26 -5.63
CA LYS A 6 -3.62 -19.46 -4.40
C LYS A 6 -4.40 -18.20 -4.78
N PRO A 7 -5.54 -17.86 -4.14
CA PRO A 7 -6.26 -16.64 -4.47
C PRO A 7 -5.30 -15.47 -4.30
N ALA A 8 -5.14 -14.65 -5.35
CA ALA A 8 -4.42 -13.40 -5.25
C ALA A 8 -5.06 -12.61 -4.11
N ARG A 9 -4.27 -12.21 -3.11
CA ARG A 9 -4.78 -11.46 -1.96
C ARG A 9 -5.16 -10.06 -2.45
N THR A 10 -6.40 -9.89 -2.87
CA THR A 10 -6.93 -8.57 -3.21
C THR A 10 -6.93 -7.71 -1.95
N SER A 11 -6.26 -6.57 -2.00
CA SER A 11 -6.18 -5.63 -0.89
C SER A 11 -6.71 -4.29 -1.35
N THR A 12 -7.47 -3.61 -0.48
CA THR A 12 -8.03 -2.31 -0.82
C THR A 12 -7.01 -1.19 -0.60
N VAL A 13 -7.23 -0.03 -1.24
CA VAL A 13 -6.42 1.18 -1.04
C VAL A 13 -6.26 1.50 0.45
N GLY A 14 -7.36 1.48 1.21
CA GLY A 14 -7.37 1.80 2.64
C GLY A 14 -6.60 0.79 3.48
N ALA A 15 -6.73 -0.50 3.17
CA ALA A 15 -5.99 -1.56 3.86
C ALA A 15 -4.48 -1.41 3.64
N VAL A 16 -4.06 -1.14 2.41
CA VAL A 16 -2.66 -0.96 2.04
C VAL A 16 -2.07 0.29 2.65
N LEU A 17 -2.80 1.42 2.61
CA LEU A 17 -2.37 2.67 3.23
C LEU A 17 -2.18 2.51 4.75
N ARG A 18 -3.11 1.82 5.41
CA ARG A 18 -3.01 1.51 6.84
C ARG A 18 -1.78 0.66 7.15
N ALA A 19 -1.58 -0.42 6.39
CA ALA A 19 -0.44 -1.32 6.59
C ALA A 19 0.90 -0.61 6.42
N ALA A 20 1.06 0.21 5.37
CA ALA A 20 2.28 1.00 5.15
C ALA A 20 2.55 1.96 6.32
N ARG A 21 1.51 2.66 6.80
CA ARG A 21 1.62 3.56 7.96
C ARG A 21 2.06 2.82 9.23
N GLU A 22 1.45 1.67 9.51
CA GLU A 22 1.78 0.86 10.70
C GLU A 22 3.23 0.35 10.66
N ARG A 23 3.73 -0.04 9.48
CA ARG A 23 5.15 -0.39 9.30
C ARG A 23 6.08 0.78 9.56
N PHE A 24 5.80 1.94 8.98
CA PHE A 24 6.64 3.13 9.19
C PHE A 24 6.64 3.61 10.65
N LEU A 25 5.50 3.54 11.34
CA LEU A 25 5.44 3.81 12.78
C LEU A 25 6.30 2.82 13.57
N SER A 26 6.24 1.54 13.21
CA SER A 26 7.02 0.49 13.86
C SER A 26 8.53 0.63 13.60
N ALA A 27 8.92 1.22 12.47
CA ALA A 27 10.29 1.59 12.13
C ALA A 27 10.77 2.90 12.78
N GLY A 28 9.92 3.59 13.56
CA GLY A 28 10.25 4.85 14.22
C GLY A 28 10.25 6.08 13.30
N ILE A 29 9.62 6.00 12.12
CA ILE A 29 9.54 7.12 11.18
C ILE A 29 8.48 8.12 11.65
N GLU A 30 8.92 9.32 12.03
CA GLU A 30 8.04 10.37 12.57
C GLU A 30 6.96 10.83 11.57
N THR A 31 7.29 10.83 10.27
CA THR A 31 6.38 11.24 9.19
C THR A 31 5.55 10.09 8.61
N ALA A 32 5.45 8.95 9.30
CA ALA A 32 4.83 7.71 8.82
C ALA A 32 3.49 7.89 8.09
N GLY A 33 2.60 8.76 8.59
CA GLY A 33 1.32 9.04 7.95
C GLY A 33 1.46 9.73 6.58
N ILE A 34 2.31 10.76 6.49
CA ILE A 34 2.55 11.51 5.27
C ILE A 34 3.30 10.63 4.26
N ASP A 35 4.30 9.88 4.72
CA ASP A 35 5.11 9.01 3.88
C ASP A 35 4.28 7.89 3.25
N ALA A 36 3.40 7.27 4.04
CA ALA A 36 2.47 6.25 3.53
C ALA A 36 1.53 6.81 2.46
N GLU A 37 0.97 8.00 2.69
CA GLU A 37 0.10 8.65 1.70
C GLU A 37 0.83 9.00 0.41
N LEU A 38 2.06 9.53 0.50
CA LEU A 38 2.86 9.89 -0.68
C LEU A 38 3.23 8.66 -1.50
N LEU A 39 3.67 7.57 -0.85
CA LEU A 39 4.05 6.35 -1.55
C LEU A 39 2.86 5.65 -2.21
N VAL A 40 1.74 5.52 -1.49
CA VAL A 40 0.55 4.89 -2.05
C VAL A 40 -0.04 5.76 -3.16
N ALA A 41 -0.06 7.09 -3.01
CA ALA A 41 -0.45 8.01 -4.09
C ALA A 41 0.44 7.84 -5.32
N HIS A 42 1.75 7.76 -5.14
CA HIS A 42 2.70 7.59 -6.23
C HIS A 42 2.49 6.27 -6.98
N ALA A 43 2.32 5.16 -6.26
CA ALA A 43 2.14 3.84 -6.87
C ALA A 43 0.78 3.65 -7.55
N THR A 44 -0.27 4.29 -7.03
CA THR A 44 -1.65 4.13 -7.54
C THR A 44 -2.05 5.20 -8.55
N GLY A 45 -1.32 6.32 -8.61
CA GLY A 45 -1.70 7.51 -9.37
C GLY A 45 -2.86 8.30 -8.74
N LEU A 46 -3.34 7.90 -7.55
CA LEU A 46 -4.43 8.57 -6.86
C LEU A 46 -3.91 9.81 -6.11
N THR A 47 -4.75 10.85 -6.07
CA THR A 47 -4.52 11.99 -5.18
C THR A 47 -4.79 11.61 -3.72
N ARG A 48 -4.28 12.40 -2.76
CA ARG A 48 -4.52 12.19 -1.32
C ARG A 48 -6.00 12.18 -0.96
N VAL A 49 -6.82 13.01 -1.61
CA VAL A 49 -8.28 13.01 -1.43
C VAL A 49 -8.87 11.68 -1.91
N GLN A 50 -8.44 11.20 -3.08
CA GLN A 50 -8.90 9.92 -3.62
C GLN A 50 -8.46 8.72 -2.77
N LEU A 51 -7.30 8.75 -2.13
CA LEU A 51 -6.90 7.71 -1.17
C LEU A 51 -7.90 7.56 0.00
N ARG A 52 -8.62 8.63 0.34
CA ARG A 52 -9.63 8.63 1.39
C ARG A 52 -11.02 8.28 0.88
N THR A 53 -11.40 8.79 -0.29
CA THR A 53 -12.75 8.57 -0.85
C THR A 53 -12.89 7.24 -1.60
N ARG A 54 -11.78 6.62 -1.99
CA ARG A 54 -11.70 5.34 -2.72
C ARG A 54 -10.98 4.26 -1.90
N ASP A 55 -11.07 4.35 -0.58
CA ASP A 55 -10.39 3.45 0.36
C ASP A 55 -10.83 1.97 0.22
N HIS A 56 -12.03 1.74 -0.30
CA HIS A 56 -12.62 0.44 -0.56
C HIS A 56 -12.24 -0.13 -1.94
N ASP A 57 -11.64 0.67 -2.83
CA ASP A 57 -11.23 0.19 -4.15
C ASP A 57 -10.13 -0.86 -4.01
N GLU A 58 -10.26 -1.93 -4.78
CA GLU A 58 -9.27 -2.98 -4.88
C GLU A 58 -8.06 -2.54 -5.70
N LEU A 59 -6.85 -2.87 -5.22
CA LEU A 59 -5.61 -2.65 -5.96
C LEU A 59 -5.21 -3.89 -6.75
N ALA A 60 -4.78 -3.65 -7.99
CA ALA A 60 -4.21 -4.68 -8.83
C ALA A 60 -2.93 -5.27 -8.20
N PRO A 61 -2.61 -6.56 -8.43
CA PRO A 61 -1.42 -7.20 -7.88
C PRO A 61 -0.11 -6.46 -8.19
N ASP A 62 0.04 -5.92 -9.40
CA ASP A 62 1.24 -5.17 -9.81
C ASP A 62 1.39 -3.87 -9.01
N THR A 63 0.28 -3.18 -8.72
CA THR A 63 0.29 -1.98 -7.88
C THR A 63 0.62 -2.33 -6.43
N LEU A 64 0.13 -3.46 -5.91
CA LEU A 64 0.50 -3.94 -4.58
C LEU A 64 2.01 -4.22 -4.48
N ALA A 65 2.59 -4.86 -5.50
CA ALA A 65 4.02 -5.12 -5.57
C ALA A 65 4.84 -3.82 -5.63
N ALA A 66 4.37 -2.81 -6.37
CA ALA A 66 5.00 -1.50 -6.43
C ALA A 66 4.98 -0.77 -5.08
N VAL A 67 3.83 -0.79 -4.38
CA VAL A 67 3.74 -0.21 -3.02
C VAL A 67 4.70 -0.92 -2.07
N GLU A 68 4.73 -2.26 -2.07
CA GLU A 68 5.61 -3.01 -1.17
C GLU A 68 7.09 -2.69 -1.42
N ALA A 69 7.53 -2.62 -2.68
CA ALA A 69 8.91 -2.27 -3.02
C ALA A 69 9.30 -0.87 -2.51
N LEU A 70 8.37 0.09 -2.58
CA LEU A 70 8.57 1.44 -2.07
C LEU A 70 8.58 1.48 -0.55
N THR A 71 7.71 0.71 0.11
CA THR A 71 7.67 0.58 1.58
C THR A 71 8.97 0.01 2.12
N VAL A 72 9.46 -1.09 1.56
CA VAL A 72 10.74 -1.71 1.94
C VAL A 72 11.89 -0.73 1.80
N ARG A 73 11.94 0.03 0.70
CA ARG A 73 12.98 1.04 0.49
C ARG A 73 12.94 2.17 1.52
N ARG A 74 11.76 2.50 2.05
CA ARG A 74 11.58 3.64 2.98
C ARG A 74 11.94 3.29 4.43
N GLU A 75 11.73 2.04 4.84
CA GLU A 75 12.01 1.56 6.20
C GLU A 75 13.43 0.97 6.38
N ALA A 76 14.16 0.72 5.29
CA ALA A 76 15.58 0.34 5.30
C ALA A 76 16.49 1.53 5.64
#